data_AF-A0AAV5SDI1-F1
#
_entry.id   AF-A0AAV5SDI1-F1
#
_cell.length_a   1.000
_cell.length_b   1.000
_cell.length_c   1.000
_cell.angle_alpha   90.00
_cell.angle_beta   90.00
_cell.angle_gamma   90.00
#
_symmetry.space_group_name_H-M   'P 1'
#
loop_
_entity.id
_entity.type
_entity.pdbx_description
1 polymer ?
#
loop_
_entity_poly.entity_id
_entity_poly.type
_entity_poly.pdbx_seq_one_letter_code
_entity_poly.pdbx_strand_id
1 'polypeptide(L)'
;SLCKHVFKGYSTHDYILNTLLEALGEKARGIALEGFSNLQMNSAILIELWEVGGAPKVKVLYRPYAYASDLRELTPVIEKCTGETACDLTKFEAGYSTILTKNPQED
;
A
#
# COMPACT_ATOMS: atom_id res chain seq x y z
N SER A 1 24.50 12.13 10.13
CA SER A 1 24.11 10.77 10.53
C SER A 1 23.31 10.19 9.39
N LEU A 2 23.86 9.21 8.66
CA LEU A 2 23.16 8.55 7.55
C LEU A 2 21.99 7.76 8.13
N CYS A 3 20.76 8.24 7.92
CA CYS A 3 19.55 7.48 8.19
C CYS A 3 19.66 6.14 7.42
N LYS A 4 19.81 5.02 8.13
CA LYS A 4 19.81 3.70 7.49
C LYS A 4 18.48 3.55 6.76
N HIS A 5 18.53 3.35 5.44
CA HIS A 5 17.36 2.91 4.69
C HIS A 5 17.00 1.52 5.23
N VAL A 6 15.94 1.46 6.04
CA VAL A 6 15.49 0.21 6.66
C VAL A 6 14.48 -0.43 5.72
N PHE A 7 14.87 -1.54 5.09
CA PHE A 7 13.93 -2.41 4.40
C PHE A 7 13.30 -3.37 5.42
N LYS A 8 11.96 -3.47 5.42
CA LYS A 8 11.21 -4.46 6.20
C LYS A 8 10.38 -5.30 5.23
N GLY A 9 10.53 -6.61 5.31
CA GLY A 9 9.74 -7.56 4.53
C GLY A 9 8.83 -8.39 5.43
N TYR A 10 7.60 -8.59 4.98
CA TYR A 10 6.61 -9.44 5.64
C TYR A 10 6.07 -10.42 4.60
N SER A 11 5.97 -11.69 4.96
CA SER A 11 5.30 -12.72 4.15
C SER A 11 4.02 -13.14 4.85
N THR A 12 2.93 -13.26 4.10
CA THR A 12 1.62 -13.62 4.65
C THR A 12 0.78 -14.30 3.56
N HIS A 13 -0.50 -14.51 3.85
CA HIS A 13 -1.48 -15.11 2.95
C HIS A 13 -2.18 -14.07 2.08
N ASP A 14 -2.73 -14.54 0.96
CA ASP A 14 -3.54 -13.76 0.02
C ASP A 14 -4.70 -13.02 0.70
N TYR A 15 -5.43 -13.66 1.62
CA TYR A 15 -6.55 -12.99 2.30
C TYR A 15 -6.10 -11.75 3.08
N ILE A 16 -4.91 -11.76 3.69
CA ILE A 16 -4.36 -10.57 4.37
C ILE A 16 -4.01 -9.47 3.36
N LEU A 17 -3.39 -9.83 2.22
CA LEU A 17 -3.13 -8.86 1.15
C LEU A 17 -4.45 -8.26 0.62
N ASN A 18 -5.50 -9.07 0.48
CA ASN A 18 -6.79 -8.59 0.01
C ASN A 18 -7.41 -7.61 1.01
N THR A 19 -7.38 -7.91 2.31
CA THR A 19 -7.84 -6.98 3.36
C THR A 19 -7.05 -5.66 3.35
N LEU A 20 -5.74 -5.71 3.12
CA LEU A 20 -4.93 -4.51 2.99
C LEU A 20 -5.33 -3.68 1.76
N LEU A 21 -5.54 -4.32 0.61
CA LEU A 21 -6.01 -3.62 -0.60
C LEU A 21 -7.41 -3.02 -0.42
N GLU A 22 -8.30 -3.70 0.29
CA GLU A 22 -9.62 -3.17 0.65
C GLU A 22 -9.50 -1.94 1.55
N ALA A 23 -8.59 -1.97 2.54
CA ALA A 23 -8.31 -0.82 3.39
C ALA A 23 -7.71 0.36 2.59
N LEU A 24 -6.89 0.09 1.56
CA LEU A 24 -6.40 1.11 0.63
C LEU A 24 -7.52 1.71 -0.25
N GLY A 25 -8.66 1.01 -0.35
CA GLY A 25 -9.87 1.43 -1.06
C GLY A 25 -10.20 0.56 -2.28
N GLU A 26 -11.49 0.54 -2.65
CA GLU A 26 -12.00 -0.31 -3.74
C GLU A 26 -11.27 -0.10 -5.08
N LYS A 27 -10.92 1.15 -5.41
CA LYS A 27 -10.17 1.47 -6.63
C LYS A 27 -8.76 0.89 -6.61
N ALA A 28 -8.07 0.95 -5.48
CA ALA A 28 -6.74 0.37 -5.32
C ALA A 28 -6.79 -1.14 -5.50
N ARG A 29 -7.78 -1.80 -4.89
CA ARG A 29 -8.05 -3.24 -5.10
C ARG A 29 -8.36 -3.56 -6.57
N GLY A 30 -9.18 -2.75 -7.24
CA GLY A 30 -9.51 -2.93 -8.65
C GLY A 30 -8.26 -2.89 -9.56
N ILE A 31 -7.40 -1.90 -9.37
CA ILE A 31 -6.12 -1.80 -10.10
C ILE A 31 -5.21 -2.99 -9.76
N ALA A 32 -5.08 -3.35 -8.49
CA ALA A 32 -4.25 -4.48 -8.06
C ALA A 32 -4.71 -5.81 -8.68
N LEU A 33 -6.02 -6.00 -8.90
CA LEU A 33 -6.59 -7.22 -9.47
C LEU A 33 -6.83 -7.15 -10.97
N GLU A 34 -6.55 -6.05 -11.65
CA GLU A 34 -6.75 -5.93 -13.09
C GLU A 34 -6.16 -7.13 -13.86
N GLY A 35 -6.98 -7.80 -14.66
CA GLY A 35 -6.61 -9.01 -15.40
C GLY A 35 -6.60 -10.32 -14.61
N PHE A 36 -6.96 -10.30 -13.32
CA PHE A 36 -7.01 -11.47 -12.45
C PHE A 36 -8.32 -11.55 -11.67
N SER A 37 -8.82 -12.77 -11.44
CA SER A 37 -9.98 -12.99 -10.57
C SER A 37 -9.62 -12.92 -9.09
N ASN A 38 -8.37 -13.24 -8.75
CA ASN A 38 -7.85 -13.32 -7.38
C ASN A 38 -6.39 -12.86 -7.32
N LEU A 39 -5.88 -12.63 -6.10
CA LEU A 39 -4.47 -12.37 -5.88
C LEU A 39 -3.63 -13.55 -6.36
N GLN A 40 -2.53 -13.26 -7.06
CA GLN A 40 -1.65 -14.32 -7.56
C GLN A 40 -0.58 -14.66 -6.52
N MET A 41 -0.03 -15.87 -6.65
CA MET A 41 1.10 -16.30 -5.83
C MET A 41 2.28 -15.34 -6.01
N ASN A 42 2.94 -15.00 -4.89
CA ASN A 42 4.07 -14.05 -4.82
C ASN A 42 3.73 -12.61 -5.26
N SER A 43 2.45 -12.23 -5.24
CA SER A 43 2.04 -10.83 -5.26
C SER A 43 2.61 -10.08 -4.05
N ALA A 44 2.79 -8.77 -4.18
CA ALA A 44 3.35 -7.93 -3.12
C ALA A 44 2.77 -6.52 -3.16
N ILE A 45 2.49 -5.97 -1.99
CA ILE A 45 2.26 -4.54 -1.79
C ILE A 45 3.60 -3.94 -1.33
N LEU A 46 4.06 -2.90 -1.99
CA LEU A 46 5.24 -2.14 -1.62
C LEU A 46 4.80 -0.76 -1.15
N ILE A 47 5.26 -0.36 0.03
CA ILE A 47 5.04 0.98 0.58
C ILE A 47 6.42 1.61 0.77
N GLU A 48 6.69 2.66 0.01
CA GLU A 48 7.98 3.34 -0.01
C GLU A 48 7.85 4.71 0.64
N LEU A 49 8.82 5.05 1.49
CA LEU A 49 8.95 6.38 2.08
C LEU A 49 10.07 7.14 1.37
N TRP A 50 9.74 8.29 0.80
CA TRP A 50 10.62 9.17 0.03
C TRP A 50 10.75 10.52 0.72
N GLU A 51 11.85 11.23 0.47
CA GLU A 51 11.97 12.65 0.79
C GLU A 51 11.91 13.45 -0.52
N VAL A 52 10.91 14.32 -0.66
CA VAL A 52 10.74 15.17 -1.86
C VAL A 52 10.63 16.61 -1.42
N GLY A 53 11.63 17.44 -1.77
CA GLY A 53 11.66 18.85 -1.39
C GLY A 53 11.71 19.07 0.13
N GLY A 54 12.34 18.17 0.88
CA GLY A 54 12.42 18.23 2.34
C GLY A 54 11.17 17.75 3.08
N ALA A 55 10.16 17.23 2.37
CA ALA A 55 8.95 16.67 2.97
C ALA A 55 8.85 15.15 2.74
N PRO A 56 8.43 14.37 3.76
CA PRO A 56 8.24 12.93 3.62
C PRO A 56 7.02 12.61 2.76
N LYS A 57 7.19 11.71 1.78
CA LYS A 57 6.16 11.25 0.85
C LYS A 57 6.05 9.74 0.83
N VAL A 58 4.85 9.23 0.62
CA VAL A 58 4.55 7.80 0.52
C VAL A 58 4.21 7.46 -0.93
N LYS A 59 4.79 6.38 -1.43
CA LYS A 59 4.36 5.72 -2.67
C LYS A 59 3.88 4.32 -2.35
N VAL A 60 2.72 3.95 -2.89
CA VAL A 60 2.17 2.60 -2.76
C VAL A 60 2.11 1.96 -4.13
N LEU A 61 2.76 0.80 -4.26
CA LEU A 61 2.89 0.05 -5.48
C LEU A 61 2.42 -1.37 -5.26
N TYR A 62 1.98 -2.03 -6.32
CA TYR A 62 1.58 -3.43 -6.29
C TYR A 62 2.26 -4.22 -7.39
N ARG A 63 2.90 -5.32 -6.99
CA ARG A 63 3.47 -6.31 -7.91
C ARG A 63 2.48 -7.48 -8.03
N PRO A 64 1.93 -7.76 -9.21
CA PRO A 64 0.87 -8.76 -9.35
C PRO A 64 1.34 -10.21 -9.20
N TYR A 65 2.59 -10.55 -9.59
CA TYR A 65 3.15 -11.90 -9.46
C TYR A 65 4.69 -11.85 -9.47
N ALA A 66 5.36 -12.97 -9.17
CA ALA A 66 6.82 -13.03 -8.95
C ALA A 66 7.68 -12.39 -10.06
N TYR A 67 7.27 -12.55 -11.31
CA TYR A 67 8.04 -12.14 -12.50
C TYR A 67 7.44 -10.93 -13.22
N ALA A 68 6.48 -10.24 -12.61
CA ALA A 68 5.94 -9.03 -13.19
C ALA A 68 7.05 -7.96 -13.26
N SER A 69 7.38 -7.52 -14.48
CA SER A 69 8.32 -6.42 -14.70
C SER A 69 7.73 -5.07 -14.28
N ASP A 70 6.41 -4.95 -14.40
CA ASP A 70 5.70 -3.68 -14.21
C ASP A 70 5.00 -3.67 -12.85
N LEU A 71 5.22 -2.58 -12.10
CA LEU A 71 4.52 -2.31 -10.86
C LEU A 71 3.28 -1.47 -11.15
N ARG A 72 2.16 -1.82 -10.52
CA ARG A 72 0.93 -1.03 -10.59
C ARG A 72 0.98 0.05 -9.54
N GLU A 73 0.82 1.30 -9.96
CA GLU A 73 0.85 2.45 -9.06
C GLU A 73 -0.51 2.64 -8.40
N LEU A 74 -0.55 2.49 -7.07
CA LEU A 74 -1.79 2.58 -6.29
C LEU A 74 -1.96 3.95 -5.63
N THR A 75 -0.88 4.71 -5.40
CA THR A 75 -0.91 6.03 -4.75
C THR A 75 -2.04 6.95 -5.24
N PRO A 76 -2.26 7.14 -6.56
CA PRO A 76 -3.22 8.11 -7.07
C PRO A 76 -4.69 7.71 -6.88
N VAL A 77 -4.96 6.49 -6.40
CA VAL A 77 -6.32 5.99 -6.17
C VAL A 77 -6.62 5.70 -4.70
N ILE A 78 -5.63 5.87 -3.82
CA ILE A 78 -5.80 5.74 -2.37
C ILE A 78 -6.56 6.95 -1.83
N GLU A 79 -7.49 6.69 -0.91
CA GLU A 79 -8.25 7.77 -0.27
C GLU A 79 -7.28 8.79 0.38
N LYS A 80 -7.58 10.09 0.23
CA LYS A 80 -6.73 11.24 0.63
C LYS A 80 -5.49 11.48 -0.23
N CYS A 81 -5.14 10.58 -1.15
CA CYS A 81 -4.01 10.68 -2.07
C CYS A 81 -4.42 10.79 -3.55
N THR A 82 -5.73 10.99 -3.84
CA THR A 82 -6.27 10.94 -5.19
C THR A 82 -5.56 11.89 -6.16
N GLY A 83 -5.03 11.34 -7.26
CA GLY A 83 -4.31 12.09 -8.29
C GLY A 83 -2.86 12.45 -7.94
N GLU A 84 -2.37 12.08 -6.76
CA GLU A 84 -0.99 12.34 -6.35
C GLU A 84 -0.07 11.18 -6.78
N THR A 85 1.07 11.49 -7.41
CA THR A 85 2.11 10.49 -7.76
C THR A 85 2.95 10.06 -6.56
N ALA A 86 3.02 10.90 -5.54
CA ALA A 86 3.59 10.61 -4.22
C ALA A 86 2.76 11.36 -3.17
N CYS A 87 2.21 10.63 -2.21
CA CYS A 87 1.28 11.18 -1.24
C CYS A 87 2.01 11.83 -0.06
N ASP A 88 1.51 12.92 0.47
CA ASP A 88 2.02 13.43 1.75
C ASP A 88 1.87 12.40 2.87
N LEU A 89 2.93 12.16 3.65
CA LEU A 89 2.91 11.16 4.72
C LEU A 89 1.76 11.42 5.71
N THR A 90 1.56 12.67 6.11
CA THR A 90 0.53 13.02 7.10
C THR A 90 -0.88 12.80 6.55
N LYS A 91 -1.10 13.07 5.26
CA LYS A 91 -2.37 12.79 4.59
C LYS A 91 -2.62 11.28 4.48
N PHE A 92 -1.59 10.53 4.12
CA PHE A 92 -1.66 9.08 4.00
C PHE A 92 -2.03 8.45 5.36
N GLU A 93 -1.32 8.81 6.43
CA GLU A 93 -1.58 8.32 7.79
C GLU A 93 -2.97 8.72 8.31
N ALA A 94 -3.43 9.95 8.00
CA ALA A 94 -4.76 10.40 8.39
C ALA A 94 -5.88 9.50 7.83
N GLY A 95 -5.70 8.92 6.64
CA GLY A 95 -6.64 7.96 6.05
C GLY A 95 -6.83 6.67 6.85
N TYR A 96 -5.88 6.33 7.73
CA TYR A 96 -5.91 5.09 8.52
C TYR A 96 -5.99 5.33 10.02
N SER A 97 -6.06 6.59 10.46
CA SER A 97 -6.13 6.99 11.87
C SER A 97 -7.34 6.43 12.63
N THR A 98 -8.40 6.04 11.91
CA THR A 98 -9.63 5.48 12.48
C THR A 98 -9.68 3.95 12.40
N ILE A 99 -8.69 3.29 11.80
CA ILE A 99 -8.64 1.83 11.76
C ILE A 99 -8.29 1.32 13.16
N LEU A 100 -9.24 0.62 13.77
CA LEU A 100 -9.02 -0.06 15.04
C LEU A 100 -8.07 -1.24 14.81
N THR A 101 -6.90 -1.19 15.43
CA THR A 101 -5.91 -2.28 15.41
C THR A 101 -6.15 -3.33 16.49
N LYS A 102 -7.17 -3.12 17.34
CA LYS A 102 -7.62 -4.05 18.36
C LYS A 102 -8.90 -4.75 17.91
N ASN A 103 -8.98 -6.05 18.17
CA ASN A 103 -10.23 -6.77 18.02
C ASN A 103 -11.26 -6.16 18.99
N PRO A 104 -12.46 -5.72 18.54
CA PRO A 104 -13.48 -5.15 19.41
C PRO A 104 -14.02 -6.13 20.47
N GLN A 105 -13.71 -7.42 20.34
CA GLN A 105 -14.07 -8.47 21.29
C GLN A 105 -12.96 -8.78 22.31
N GLU A 106 -11.80 -8.14 22.18
CA GLU A 106 -10.71 -8.22 23.16
C GLU A 106 -10.77 -6.99 24.08
N ASP A 107 -11.70 -7.02 25.04
CA ASP A 107 -11.70 -6.17 26.24
C ASP A 107 -10.86 -6.80 27.36
#